data_AF-A0A8J5L0L6-F1
#
_entry.id   AF-A0A8J5L0L6-F1
#
_cell.length_a   1.000
_cell.length_b   1.000
_cell.length_c   1.000
_cell.angle_alpha   90.00
_cell.angle_beta   90.00
_cell.angle_gamma   90.00
#
_symmetry.space_group_name_H-M   'P 1'
#
loop_
_entity.id
_entity.type
_entity.pdbx_description
1 polymer ?
#
loop_
_entity_poly.entity_id
_entity_poly.type
_entity_poly.pdbx_seq_one_letter_code
_entity_poly.pdbx_strand_id
1 'polypeptide(L)'
;MSDTGNVRIGRLPYGMTFFGHATGRCSDGRLVIDFIAQDLGFPLLPPSNERESNFSNGANFAWVAATTLGFDFFNERGLSKGLWVNASVYVQVDRFEKLLPSICRAPQGASWLHPK
;
A
#
# COMPACT_ATOMS: atom_id res chain seq x y z
N MET A 1 5.93 3.62 4.42
CA MET A 1 4.97 3.59 5.52
C MET A 1 3.67 2.87 5.19
N SER A 2 3.17 2.61 3.98
CA SER A 2 1.82 2.02 3.72
C SER A 2 0.71 2.54 4.67
N ASP A 3 -0.47 1.94 4.77
CA ASP A 3 -1.46 2.32 5.78
C ASP A 3 -0.95 2.10 7.22
N THR A 4 0.24 1.49 7.34
CA THR A 4 0.93 1.00 8.54
C THR A 4 2.00 1.94 9.10
N GLY A 5 1.91 3.27 8.96
CA GLY A 5 2.95 4.11 9.54
C GLY A 5 2.61 5.58 9.83
N ASN A 6 2.26 5.86 11.08
CA ASN A 6 2.64 7.05 11.86
C ASN A 6 2.38 6.81 13.39
N VAL A 7 3.03 7.57 14.27
CA VAL A 7 3.27 7.32 15.72
C VAL A 7 2.00 7.28 16.61
N ARG A 8 0.80 7.55 16.08
CA ARG A 8 -0.47 7.37 16.82
C ARG A 8 -1.25 6.10 16.45
N ILE A 9 -1.08 5.57 15.24
CA ILE A 9 -1.73 4.33 14.80
C ILE A 9 -0.87 3.08 15.06
N GLY A 10 0.43 3.26 15.34
CA GLY A 10 1.34 2.19 15.75
C GLY A 10 1.22 1.74 17.21
N ARG A 11 0.10 2.02 17.88
CA ARG A 11 -0.16 1.65 19.28
C ARG A 11 -1.56 1.04 19.41
N LEU A 12 -1.87 0.43 20.54
CA LEU A 12 -3.28 0.09 20.84
C LEU A 12 -4.12 1.38 20.86
N PRO A 13 -5.39 1.35 20.42
CA PRO A 13 -6.21 0.16 20.14
C PRO A 13 -6.06 -0.45 18.74
N TYR A 14 -5.19 0.06 17.88
CA TYR A 14 -5.15 -0.30 16.46
C TYR A 14 -4.63 -1.74 16.20
N GLY A 15 -5.52 -2.69 15.94
CA GLY A 15 -5.24 -4.12 15.77
C GLY A 15 -5.62 -5.02 16.96
N MET A 16 -6.10 -4.44 18.06
CA MET A 16 -6.49 -5.12 19.30
C MET A 16 -7.51 -6.27 19.14
N THR A 17 -8.55 -6.12 18.32
CA THR A 17 -9.70 -7.06 18.27
C THR A 17 -9.46 -8.30 17.42
N PHE A 18 -8.52 -8.23 16.46
CA PHE A 18 -8.25 -9.34 15.53
C PHE A 18 -6.79 -9.81 15.58
N PHE A 19 -5.83 -8.88 15.60
CA PHE A 19 -4.40 -9.21 15.59
C PHE A 19 -3.82 -9.38 17.01
N GLY A 20 -4.46 -8.76 18.02
CA GLY A 20 -4.00 -8.79 19.41
C GLY A 20 -2.75 -7.94 19.67
N HIS A 21 -2.25 -7.21 18.68
CA HIS A 21 -1.13 -6.28 18.81
C HIS A 21 -1.33 -5.06 17.91
N ALA A 22 -0.51 -4.03 18.14
CA ALA A 22 -0.51 -2.84 17.29
C ALA A 22 -0.04 -3.21 15.88
N THR A 23 -0.84 -2.88 14.84
CA THR A 23 -0.49 -3.16 13.44
C THR A 23 -0.12 -1.93 12.63
N GLY A 24 -0.40 -0.74 13.16
CA GLY A 24 -0.28 0.50 12.39
C GLY A 24 -1.48 0.80 11.50
N ARG A 25 -2.48 -0.09 11.38
CA ARG A 25 -3.67 0.12 10.53
C ARG A 25 -4.68 1.05 11.20
N CYS A 26 -5.44 1.82 10.43
CA CYS A 26 -6.49 2.70 10.96
C CYS A 26 -7.79 1.97 11.37
N SER A 27 -7.66 0.84 12.07
CA SER A 27 -8.76 0.03 12.60
C SER A 27 -8.28 -0.67 13.88
N ASP A 28 -9.19 -0.97 14.81
CA ASP A 28 -8.87 -1.81 15.96
C ASP A 28 -8.74 -3.30 15.59
N GLY A 29 -8.99 -3.66 14.32
CA GLY A 29 -8.83 -5.00 13.81
C GLY A 29 -8.58 -4.98 12.30
N ARG A 30 -9.39 -5.75 11.56
CA ARG A 30 -9.31 -5.87 10.11
C ARG A 30 -9.76 -4.59 9.39
N LEU A 31 -9.23 -4.39 8.19
CA LEU A 31 -9.68 -3.42 7.18
C LEU A 31 -10.61 -4.11 6.17
N VAL A 32 -11.37 -3.34 5.40
CA VAL A 32 -12.27 -3.87 4.35
C VAL A 32 -11.54 -4.82 3.39
N ILE A 33 -10.30 -4.49 3.02
CA ILE A 33 -9.48 -5.33 2.13
C ILE A 33 -9.14 -6.70 2.71
N ASP A 34 -9.09 -6.84 4.05
CA ASP A 34 -8.80 -8.11 4.70
C ASP A 34 -9.98 -9.06 4.56
N PHE A 35 -11.21 -8.54 4.70
CA PHE A 35 -12.42 -9.33 4.49
C PHE A 35 -12.51 -9.80 3.04
N ILE A 36 -12.23 -8.92 2.08
CA ILE A 36 -12.20 -9.29 0.65
C ILE A 36 -11.15 -10.39 0.39
N ALA A 37 -9.94 -10.25 0.94
CA ALA A 37 -8.90 -11.27 0.78
C ALA A 37 -9.35 -12.61 1.38
N GLN A 38 -9.91 -12.61 2.58
CA GLN A 38 -10.36 -13.82 3.27
C GLN A 38 -11.55 -14.49 2.56
N ASP A 39 -12.53 -13.73 2.10
CA ASP A 39 -13.69 -14.24 1.37
C ASP A 39 -13.29 -14.89 0.04
N LEU A 40 -12.19 -14.41 -0.56
CA LEU A 40 -11.61 -14.97 -1.78
C LEU A 40 -10.57 -16.07 -1.52
N GLY A 41 -10.31 -16.43 -0.25
CA GLY A 41 -9.34 -17.46 0.13
C GLY A 41 -7.86 -17.04 0.02
N PHE A 42 -7.57 -15.74 -0.08
CA PHE A 42 -6.22 -15.20 -0.06
C PHE A 42 -5.70 -14.96 1.37
N PRO A 43 -4.38 -15.05 1.59
CA PRO A 43 -3.79 -14.54 2.82
C PRO A 43 -3.99 -13.03 2.95
N LEU A 44 -3.85 -12.50 4.17
CA LEU A 44 -3.85 -11.06 4.38
C LEU A 44 -2.68 -10.43 3.64
N LEU A 45 -2.96 -9.32 2.95
CA LEU A 45 -1.97 -8.66 2.12
C LEU A 45 -0.91 -7.96 3.00
N PRO A 46 0.38 -8.29 2.86
CA PRO A 46 1.44 -7.60 3.58
C PRO A 46 1.56 -6.16 3.07
N PRO A 47 2.00 -5.20 3.91
CA PRO A 47 2.23 -3.84 3.45
C PRO A 47 3.39 -3.78 2.47
N SER A 48 3.25 -3.04 1.37
CA SER A 48 4.21 -3.08 0.23
C SER A 48 5.61 -2.53 0.53
N ASN A 49 5.80 -1.93 1.70
CA ASN A 49 7.07 -1.38 2.18
C ASN A 49 7.65 -2.17 3.36
N GLU A 50 7.06 -3.31 3.68
CA GLU A 50 7.61 -4.25 4.65
C GLU A 50 8.91 -4.83 4.08
N ARG A 51 9.93 -4.94 4.94
CA ARG A 51 11.22 -5.51 4.55
C ARG A 51 11.09 -7.02 4.53
N GLU A 52 11.70 -7.66 3.53
CA GLU A 52 11.81 -9.13 3.45
C GLU A 52 10.47 -9.88 3.29
N SER A 53 9.39 -9.19 2.89
CA SER A 53 8.10 -9.84 2.64
C SER A 53 8.04 -10.51 1.27
N ASN A 54 7.43 -11.69 1.23
CA ASN A 54 7.09 -12.36 -0.02
C ASN A 54 5.77 -11.80 -0.58
N PHE A 55 5.87 -11.08 -1.69
CA PHE A 55 4.74 -10.46 -2.37
C PHE A 55 4.10 -11.35 -3.46
N SER A 56 4.46 -12.64 -3.55
CA SER A 56 3.91 -13.57 -4.55
C SER A 56 2.40 -13.74 -4.47
N ASN A 57 1.82 -13.52 -3.28
CA ASN A 57 0.38 -13.61 -3.02
C ASN A 57 -0.30 -12.23 -2.90
N GLY A 58 0.38 -11.17 -3.34
CA GLY A 58 -0.12 -9.79 -3.30
C GLY A 58 0.57 -8.92 -2.26
N ALA A 59 0.28 -7.61 -2.34
CA ALA A 59 0.81 -6.59 -1.45
C ALA A 59 -0.20 -5.43 -1.33
N ASN A 60 -0.24 -4.77 -0.18
CA ASN A 60 -1.06 -3.59 0.07
C ASN A 60 -0.22 -2.30 -0.09
N PHE A 61 -0.53 -1.50 -1.11
CA PHE A 61 0.15 -0.24 -1.42
C PHE A 61 -0.51 1.00 -0.80
N ALA A 62 -1.68 0.84 -0.17
CA ALA A 62 -2.43 1.94 0.42
C ALA A 62 -1.54 2.69 1.41
N TRP A 63 -1.73 4.01 1.52
CA TRP A 63 -1.14 4.86 2.55
C TRP A 63 -2.24 5.61 3.27
N VAL A 64 -2.14 5.71 4.59
CA VAL A 64 -3.05 6.55 5.36
C VAL A 64 -2.96 8.00 4.88
N ALA A 65 -4.11 8.67 4.77
CA ALA A 65 -4.23 10.04 4.28
C ALA A 65 -3.73 10.30 2.85
N ALA A 66 -3.50 9.26 2.06
CA ALA A 66 -3.15 9.41 0.66
C ALA A 66 -4.22 10.18 -0.12
N THR A 67 -3.78 11.13 -0.94
CA THR A 67 -4.63 11.89 -1.85
C THR A 67 -4.77 11.18 -3.19
N THR A 68 -5.81 11.47 -3.96
CA THR A 68 -5.87 11.04 -5.35
C THR A 68 -4.81 11.75 -6.20
N LEU A 69 -4.72 13.08 -6.06
CA LEU A 69 -3.81 13.94 -6.82
C LEU A 69 -2.43 14.07 -6.15
N GLY A 70 -1.42 14.43 -6.95
CA GLY A 70 -0.05 14.65 -6.47
C GLY A 70 0.08 15.89 -5.56
N PHE A 71 1.16 15.94 -4.79
CA PHE A 71 1.46 17.06 -3.88
C PHE A 71 1.42 18.42 -4.58
N ASP A 72 2.00 18.50 -5.79
CA ASP A 72 2.11 19.75 -6.55
C ASP A 72 0.75 20.39 -6.83
N PHE A 73 -0.27 19.59 -7.14
CA PHE A 73 -1.63 20.07 -7.34
C PHE A 73 -2.16 20.90 -6.16
N PHE A 74 -1.93 20.41 -4.94
CA PHE A 74 -2.35 21.09 -3.72
C PHE A 74 -1.43 22.25 -3.38
N ASN A 75 -0.12 22.09 -3.63
CA ASN A 75 0.87 23.12 -3.33
C ASN A 75 0.67 24.38 -4.18
N GLU A 76 0.46 24.23 -5.48
CA GLU A 76 0.16 25.33 -6.41
C GLU A 76 -1.09 26.14 -6.02
N ARG A 77 -1.99 25.52 -5.24
CA ARG A 77 -3.26 26.13 -4.77
C ARG A 77 -3.18 26.65 -3.34
N GLY A 78 -2.01 26.59 -2.70
CA GLY A 78 -1.85 26.94 -1.29
C GLY A 78 -2.55 25.99 -0.32
N LEU A 79 -2.93 24.79 -0.78
CA LEU A 79 -3.62 23.75 -0.01
C LEU A 79 -2.69 22.65 0.50
N SER A 80 -1.37 22.80 0.33
CA SER A 80 -0.39 21.83 0.85
C SER A 80 -0.25 21.85 2.37
N LYS A 81 -0.71 22.92 3.04
CA LYS A 81 -0.67 23.06 4.50
C LYS A 81 -1.58 22.00 5.16
N GLY A 82 -0.97 20.96 5.71
CA GLY A 82 -1.66 19.83 6.34
C GLY A 82 -1.48 18.50 5.62
N LEU A 83 -0.92 18.50 4.40
CA LEU A 83 -0.45 17.28 3.76
C LEU A 83 0.86 16.84 4.40
N TRP A 84 0.78 15.83 5.25
CA TRP A 84 1.93 15.24 5.94
C TRP A 84 2.44 13.96 5.26
N VAL A 85 1.82 13.56 4.14
CA VAL A 85 2.19 12.37 3.37
C VAL A 85 2.38 12.73 1.91
N ASN A 86 3.43 12.18 1.29
CA ASN A 86 3.62 12.20 -0.17
C ASN A 86 3.43 10.79 -0.72
N ALA A 87 2.16 10.38 -0.80
CA ALA A 87 1.78 9.01 -1.13
C ALA A 87 0.47 8.98 -1.93
N SER A 88 0.32 9.91 -2.89
CA SER A 88 -0.87 9.97 -3.74
C SER A 88 -1.14 8.63 -4.44
N VAL A 89 -2.34 8.45 -4.98
CA VAL A 89 -2.69 7.25 -5.75
C VAL A 89 -1.69 7.03 -6.89
N TYR A 90 -1.24 8.08 -7.58
CA TYR A 90 -0.19 7.99 -8.60
C TYR A 90 1.13 7.42 -8.03
N VAL A 91 1.54 7.87 -6.85
CA VAL A 91 2.74 7.35 -6.16
C VAL A 91 2.55 5.90 -5.74
N GLN A 92 1.33 5.49 -5.36
CA GLN A 92 1.04 4.09 -5.03
C GLN A 92 1.09 3.18 -6.26
N VAL A 93 0.58 3.65 -7.40
CA VAL A 93 0.69 2.95 -8.70
C VAL A 93 2.14 2.84 -9.14
N ASP A 94 2.93 3.92 -9.06
CA ASP A 94 4.37 3.88 -9.38
C ASP A 94 5.12 2.85 -8.50
N ARG A 95 4.79 2.76 -7.21
CA ARG A 95 5.35 1.73 -6.32
C ARG A 95 4.92 0.32 -6.73
N PHE A 96 3.67 0.13 -7.16
CA PHE A 96 3.19 -1.14 -7.68
C PHE A 96 3.93 -1.55 -8.95
N GLU A 97 4.06 -0.64 -9.92
CA GLU A 97 4.80 -0.89 -11.16
C GLU A 97 6.27 -1.25 -10.90
N LYS A 98 6.91 -0.59 -9.93
CA LYS A 98 8.27 -0.94 -9.48
C LYS A 98 8.36 -2.30 -8.81
N LEU A 99 7.28 -2.80 -8.21
CA LEU A 99 7.23 -4.15 -7.65
C LEU A 99 7.08 -5.21 -8.75
N LEU A 100 6.38 -4.92 -9.84
CA LEU A 100 6.05 -5.91 -10.89
C LEU A 100 7.24 -6.76 -11.35
N PRO A 101 8.43 -6.21 -11.68
CA PRO A 101 9.56 -7.02 -12.12
C PRO A 101 10.05 -8.05 -11.10
N SER A 102 9.80 -7.83 -9.80
CA SER A 102 10.22 -8.74 -8.73
C SER A 102 9.27 -9.92 -8.53
N ILE A 103 7.99 -9.78 -8.92
CA ILE A 103 6.95 -10.80 -8.71
C ILE A 103 6.49 -11.44 -10.02
N CYS A 104 6.58 -10.72 -11.14
CA CYS A 104 6.31 -11.24 -12.46
C CYS A 104 7.57 -11.94 -12.98
N ARG A 105 7.54 -13.27 -13.09
CA ARG A 105 8.49 -13.94 -13.99
C ARG A 105 8.18 -13.47 -15.40
N ALA A 106 9.13 -12.78 -16.04
CA ALA A 106 9.10 -12.68 -17.49
C ALA A 106 9.01 -14.11 -18.04
N PRO A 107 8.10 -14.41 -18.99
CA PRO A 107 8.21 -15.64 -19.75
C PRO A 107 9.60 -15.64 -20.39
N GLN A 108 10.41 -16.67 -20.15
CA GLN A 108 11.65 -16.86 -20.91
C GLN A 108 11.24 -17.00 -22.38
N GLY A 109 11.41 -15.94 -23.18
CA GLY A 109 11.12 -15.96 -24.62
C GLY A 109 10.04 -15.01 -25.14
N ALA A 110 9.41 -14.16 -24.33
CA ALA A 110 8.49 -13.15 -24.86
C ALA A 110 9.25 -11.90 -25.35
N SER A 111 9.85 -11.98 -26.54
CA SER A 111 10.32 -10.79 -27.26
C SER A 111 9.11 -10.03 -27.80
N TRP A 112 8.62 -9.03 -27.08
CA TRP A 112 7.72 -8.05 -27.67
C TRP A 112 8.57 -7.09 -28.52
N LEU A 113 8.54 -7.31 -29.83
CA LEU A 113 9.09 -6.40 -30.83
C LEU A 113 8.43 -5.02 -30.64
N HIS A 114 9.25 -3.99 -30.41
CA HIS A 114 8.84 -2.60 -30.59
C HIS A 114 8.55 -2.34 -32.08
N PRO A 115 7.34 -1.93 -32.49
CA PRO A 115 7.19 -1.16 -33.72
C PRO A 115 7.62 0.28 -33.43
N LYS A 116 8.30 0.87 -34.42
CA LYS A 116 8.86 2.23 -34.43
C LYS A 116 7.82 3.32 -34.15
#